data_AF-A0A853CS55-F1
#
_entry.id   AF-A0A853CS55-F1
#
_cell.length_a   1.000
_cell.length_b   1.000
_cell.length_c   1.000
_cell.angle_alpha   90.00
_cell.angle_beta   90.00
_cell.angle_gamma   90.00
#
_symmetry.space_group_name_H-M   'P 1'
#
loop_
_entity.id
_entity.type
_entity.pdbx_description
1 polymer ?
#
loop_
_entity_poly.entity_id
_entity_poly.type
_entity_poly.pdbx_seq_one_letter_code
_entity_poly.pdbx_strand_id
1 'polypeptide(L)'
;MTRRVRMALLCVGVIGMAAFFVLAWLQLPPFGGSWHPYRDLAVTAAYAHSTANVVSSINFDQRGFDTFGEESILVASIAGVAVLLRAGHEEERVKPDDRGRLLDSTRVLVYVFLPLTLLIGVDVVTHGAVTPGGGFQGGVVLATGLHLLYVGGRFPLLERFRPLDLFPPVESAGLLLYAAIGLAGLALGGSFLANIIPQGTMADLVSSGTVPLLSVAVGMAVVSSVILLLAHFLDQALVIREKDPAPSDDATDRGAAA
;
A
#
# COMPACT_ATOMS: atom_id res chain seq x y z
N MET A 1 -34.62 12.77 16.78
CA MET A 1 -35.09 11.49 16.19
C MET A 1 -35.02 10.37 17.22
N THR A 2 -36.04 9.52 17.32
CA THR A 2 -36.01 8.34 18.21
C THR A 2 -35.15 7.23 17.60
N ARG A 3 -34.61 6.33 18.44
CA ARG A 3 -33.85 5.15 17.98
C ARG A 3 -34.63 4.32 16.95
N ARG A 4 -35.95 4.19 17.13
CA ARG A 4 -36.84 3.49 16.20
C ARG A 4 -36.88 4.14 14.82
N VAL A 5 -36.99 5.47 14.76
CA VAL A 5 -36.96 6.22 13.49
C VAL A 5 -35.60 6.09 12.81
N ARG A 6 -34.50 6.18 13.55
CA ARG A 6 -33.15 5.99 12.99
C ARG A 6 -32.95 4.58 12.44
N MET A 7 -33.43 3.55 13.15
CA MET A 7 -33.36 2.17 12.66
C MET A 7 -34.25 1.95 11.45
N ALA A 8 -35.46 2.49 11.44
CA ALA A 8 -36.35 2.40 10.27
C ALA A 8 -35.69 3.04 9.03
N LEU A 9 -35.11 4.23 9.16
CA LEU A 9 -34.39 4.89 8.07
C LEU A 9 -33.18 4.08 7.58
N LEU A 10 -32.39 3.52 8.50
CA LEU A 10 -31.29 2.63 8.15
C LEU A 10 -31.80 1.38 7.42
N CYS A 11 -32.84 0.72 7.92
CA CYS A 11 -33.42 -0.45 7.28
C CYS A 11 -33.95 -0.15 5.88
N VAL A 12 -34.66 0.97 5.70
CA VAL A 12 -35.13 1.41 4.38
C VAL A 12 -33.95 1.67 3.45
N GLY A 13 -32.90 2.34 3.92
CA GLY A 13 -31.68 2.58 3.14
C GLY A 13 -30.97 1.29 2.74
N VAL A 14 -30.81 0.35 3.67
CA VAL A 14 -30.18 -0.96 3.42
C VAL A 14 -31.01 -1.79 2.45
N ILE A 15 -32.33 -1.85 2.63
CA ILE A 15 -33.23 -2.56 1.72
C ILE A 15 -33.20 -1.92 0.32
N GLY A 16 -33.23 -0.60 0.23
CA GLY A 16 -33.12 0.12 -1.03
C GLY A 16 -31.80 -0.18 -1.75
N MET A 17 -30.68 -0.14 -1.03
CA MET A 17 -29.36 -0.49 -1.55
C MET A 17 -29.29 -1.95 -1.99
N ALA A 18 -29.81 -2.88 -1.19
CA ALA A 18 -29.85 -4.29 -1.53
C ALA A 18 -30.71 -4.55 -2.77
N ALA A 19 -31.89 -3.93 -2.86
CA ALA A 19 -32.75 -4.01 -4.04
C ALA A 19 -32.04 -3.47 -5.28
N PHE A 20 -31.35 -2.33 -5.18
CA PHE A 20 -30.54 -1.79 -6.26
C PHE A 20 -29.47 -2.78 -6.74
N PHE A 21 -28.69 -3.37 -5.83
CA PHE A 21 -27.67 -4.36 -6.20
C PHE A 21 -28.25 -5.64 -6.80
N VAL A 22 -29.38 -6.13 -6.26
CA VAL A 22 -30.07 -7.30 -6.82
C VAL A 22 -30.57 -7.01 -8.22
N LEU A 23 -31.19 -5.85 -8.45
CA LEU A 23 -31.66 -5.45 -9.77
C LEU A 23 -30.51 -5.29 -10.77
N ALA A 24 -29.38 -4.72 -10.33
CA ALA A 24 -28.17 -4.61 -11.16
C ALA A 24 -27.60 -6.00 -11.49
N TRP A 25 -27.55 -6.91 -10.51
CA TRP A 25 -27.08 -8.28 -10.70
C TRP A 25 -27.93 -9.05 -11.72
N LEU A 26 -29.25 -8.90 -11.66
CA LEU A 26 -30.18 -9.52 -12.62
C LEU A 26 -30.03 -8.98 -14.05
N GLN A 27 -29.38 -7.82 -14.25
CA GLN A 27 -29.08 -7.25 -15.57
C GLN A 27 -27.70 -7.66 -16.10
N LEU A 28 -26.89 -8.37 -15.32
CA LEU A 28 -25.57 -8.80 -15.78
C LEU A 28 -25.69 -9.87 -16.89
N PRO A 29 -24.78 -9.86 -17.87
CA PRO A 29 -24.71 -10.92 -18.86
C PRO A 29 -24.48 -12.30 -18.20
N PRO A 30 -25.03 -13.38 -18.77
CA PRO A 30 -24.76 -14.72 -18.29
C PRO A 30 -23.27 -15.10 -18.47
N PHE A 31 -22.78 -15.97 -17.59
CA PHE A 31 -21.42 -16.51 -17.69
C PHE A 31 -21.23 -17.33 -18.97
N GLY A 32 -20.03 -17.26 -19.55
CA GLY A 32 -19.65 -18.05 -20.73
C GLY A 32 -20.19 -17.54 -22.07
N GLY A 33 -20.84 -16.37 -22.10
CA GLY A 33 -21.30 -15.73 -23.34
C GLY A 33 -20.16 -15.25 -24.25
N SER A 34 -20.44 -15.19 -25.55
CA SER A 34 -19.51 -14.66 -26.56
C SER A 34 -19.39 -13.13 -26.53
N TRP A 35 -20.30 -12.43 -25.86
CA TRP A 35 -20.31 -10.98 -25.73
C TRP A 35 -20.35 -10.58 -24.25
N HIS A 36 -19.57 -9.56 -23.88
CA HIS A 36 -19.64 -8.97 -22.55
C HIS A 36 -19.23 -7.48 -22.62
N PRO A 37 -20.09 -6.55 -22.18
CA PRO A 37 -19.94 -5.12 -22.48
C PRO A 37 -18.63 -4.54 -21.95
N TYR A 38 -18.20 -4.93 -20.75
CA TYR A 38 -16.95 -4.44 -20.18
C TYR A 38 -15.71 -5.19 -20.67
N ARG A 39 -15.84 -6.48 -21.01
CA ARG A 39 -14.69 -7.30 -21.44
C ARG A 39 -14.25 -6.86 -22.82
N ASP A 40 -15.22 -6.72 -23.72
CA ASP A 40 -14.96 -6.43 -25.12
C ASP A 40 -14.38 -5.03 -25.30
N LEU A 41 -14.78 -4.07 -24.45
CA LEU A 41 -14.14 -2.76 -24.38
C LEU A 41 -12.74 -2.82 -23.77
N ALA A 42 -12.59 -3.45 -22.59
CA ALA A 42 -11.33 -3.42 -21.85
C ALA A 42 -10.21 -4.18 -22.56
N VAL A 43 -10.51 -5.35 -23.12
CA VAL A 43 -9.53 -6.17 -23.87
C VAL A 43 -9.13 -5.45 -25.16
N THR A 44 -10.09 -4.90 -25.90
CA THR A 44 -9.78 -4.17 -27.14
C THR A 44 -8.90 -2.96 -26.88
N ALA A 45 -9.19 -2.19 -25.83
CA ALA A 45 -8.36 -1.05 -25.43
C ALA A 45 -6.94 -1.49 -25.02
N ALA A 46 -6.81 -2.56 -24.23
CA ALA A 46 -5.50 -3.10 -23.84
C ALA A 46 -4.64 -3.49 -25.05
N TYR A 47 -5.22 -4.15 -26.06
CA TYR A 47 -4.53 -4.47 -27.31
C TYR A 47 -4.18 -3.21 -28.13
N ALA A 48 -5.10 -2.26 -28.22
CA ALA A 48 -4.87 -1.00 -28.95
C ALA A 48 -3.74 -0.18 -28.34
N HIS A 49 -3.48 -0.32 -27.03
CA HIS A 49 -2.42 0.38 -26.31
C HIS A 49 -1.22 -0.52 -25.99
N SER A 50 -1.07 -1.66 -26.68
CA SER A 50 0.05 -2.60 -26.49
C SER A 50 0.31 -2.97 -25.01
N THR A 51 -0.75 -3.18 -24.24
CA THR A 51 -0.68 -3.62 -22.84
C THR A 51 -1.09 -5.07 -22.72
N ALA A 52 -0.12 -5.97 -22.50
CA ALA A 52 -0.39 -7.40 -22.46
C ALA A 52 -1.16 -7.80 -21.18
N ASN A 53 -0.88 -7.15 -20.06
CA ASN A 53 -1.67 -7.29 -18.85
C ASN A 53 -2.91 -6.39 -18.90
N VAL A 54 -4.05 -6.99 -19.27
CA VAL A 54 -5.36 -6.31 -19.36
C VAL A 54 -5.76 -5.66 -18.03
N VAL A 55 -5.43 -6.25 -16.88
CA VAL A 55 -5.75 -5.66 -15.57
C VAL A 55 -4.96 -4.37 -15.36
N SER A 56 -3.69 -4.33 -15.74
CA SER A 56 -2.89 -3.10 -15.70
C SER A 56 -3.38 -2.05 -16.68
N SER A 57 -3.86 -2.44 -17.88
CA SER A 57 -4.53 -1.49 -18.78
C SER A 57 -5.78 -0.90 -18.13
N ILE A 58 -6.59 -1.71 -17.45
CA ILE A 58 -7.76 -1.21 -16.72
C ILE A 58 -7.31 -0.23 -15.64
N ASN A 59 -6.36 -0.61 -14.80
CA ASN A 59 -6.01 0.17 -13.61
C ASN A 59 -5.26 1.46 -13.93
N PHE A 60 -4.34 1.46 -14.90
CA PHE A 60 -3.45 2.59 -15.15
C PHE A 60 -3.84 3.44 -16.35
N ASP A 61 -4.60 2.90 -17.30
CA ASP A 61 -4.87 3.56 -18.58
C ASP A 61 -6.37 3.87 -18.74
N GLN A 62 -7.26 2.91 -18.50
CA GLN A 62 -8.72 3.13 -18.64
C GLN A 62 -9.36 3.75 -17.39
N ARG A 63 -8.93 3.30 -16.21
CA ARG A 63 -9.42 3.73 -14.89
C ARG A 63 -8.28 4.26 -14.02
N GLY A 64 -7.32 4.92 -14.67
CA GLY A 64 -6.16 5.52 -14.01
C GLY A 64 -6.51 6.48 -12.87
N PHE A 65 -7.66 7.15 -12.93
CA PHE A 65 -8.12 8.03 -11.86
C PHE A 65 -8.54 7.27 -10.60
N ASP A 66 -9.07 6.06 -10.73
CA ASP A 66 -9.44 5.23 -9.58
C ASP A 66 -8.18 4.78 -8.83
N THR A 67 -7.15 4.34 -9.55
CA THR A 67 -5.85 3.98 -8.97
C THR A 67 -5.18 5.18 -8.27
N PHE A 68 -5.28 6.38 -8.83
CA PHE A 68 -4.81 7.60 -8.16
C PHE A 68 -5.56 7.87 -6.85
N GLY A 69 -6.87 7.61 -6.84
CA GLY A 69 -7.70 7.68 -5.63
C GLY A 69 -7.29 6.65 -4.58
N GLU A 70 -7.08 5.40 -4.98
CA GLU A 70 -6.61 4.31 -4.10
C GLU A 70 -5.25 4.63 -3.48
N GLU A 71 -4.30 5.15 -4.27
CA GLU A 71 -2.98 5.58 -3.80
C GLU A 71 -3.11 6.75 -2.81
N SER A 72 -3.95 7.74 -3.12
CA SER A 72 -4.21 8.88 -2.24
C SER A 72 -4.80 8.44 -0.89
N ILE A 73 -5.72 7.48 -0.89
CA ILE A 73 -6.31 6.89 0.32
C ILE A 73 -5.24 6.18 1.15
N LEU A 74 -4.33 5.44 0.51
CA LEU A 74 -3.23 4.76 1.20
C LEU A 74 -2.33 5.78 1.90
N VAL A 75 -1.82 6.78 1.18
CA VAL A 75 -0.93 7.82 1.74
C VAL A 75 -1.63 8.57 2.88
N ALA A 76 -2.90 8.95 2.70
CA ALA A 76 -3.67 9.61 3.75
C ALA A 76 -3.85 8.72 4.99
N SER A 77 -4.05 7.41 4.79
CA SER A 77 -4.17 6.44 5.88
C SER A 77 -2.86 6.30 6.65
N ILE A 78 -1.72 6.24 5.97
CA ILE A 78 -0.40 6.15 6.61
C ILE A 78 -0.08 7.43 7.37
N ALA A 79 -0.36 8.60 6.80
CA ALA A 79 -0.24 9.86 7.52
C ALA A 79 -1.12 9.87 8.79
N GLY A 80 -2.35 9.38 8.70
CA GLY A 80 -3.24 9.21 9.85
C GLY A 80 -2.67 8.27 10.90
N VAL A 81 -2.13 7.12 10.50
CA VAL A 81 -1.47 6.16 11.42
C VAL A 81 -0.25 6.79 12.08
N ALA A 82 0.60 7.51 11.34
CA ALA A 82 1.77 8.19 11.88
C ALA A 82 1.40 9.24 12.95
N VAL A 83 0.28 9.94 12.75
CA VAL A 83 -0.27 10.89 13.73
C VAL A 83 -0.86 10.17 14.95
N LEU A 84 -1.64 9.11 14.73
CA LEU A 84 -2.30 8.36 15.82
C LEU A 84 -1.32 7.56 16.69
N LEU A 85 -0.26 7.02 16.09
CA LEU A 85 0.76 6.20 16.76
C LEU A 85 2.00 7.01 17.16
N ARG A 86 1.90 8.34 17.18
CA ARG A 86 2.98 9.19 17.68
C ARG A 86 3.10 9.01 19.19
N ALA A 87 4.31 8.68 19.66
CA ALA A 87 4.56 8.47 21.08
C ALA A 87 4.15 9.68 21.93
N GLY A 88 3.39 9.42 23.00
CA GLY A 88 2.94 10.43 23.95
C GLY A 88 4.05 10.92 24.88
N HIS A 89 3.79 11.98 25.65
CA HIS A 89 4.76 12.50 26.63
C HIS A 89 5.05 11.53 27.79
N GLU A 90 4.15 10.57 28.03
CA GLU A 90 4.25 9.55 29.08
C GLU A 90 4.86 8.24 28.56
N GLU A 91 5.31 8.20 27.31
CA GLU A 91 5.85 7.03 26.64
C GLU A 91 7.34 7.19 26.37
N GLU A 92 8.12 6.16 26.67
CA GLU A 92 9.56 6.11 26.39
C GLU A 92 9.90 5.04 25.36
N ARG A 93 10.85 5.33 24.47
CA ARG A 93 11.42 4.35 23.54
C ARG A 93 12.50 3.53 24.22
N VAL A 94 12.25 2.24 24.40
CA VAL A 94 13.18 1.25 24.94
C VAL A 94 13.73 0.38 23.81
N LYS A 95 15.01 0.04 23.86
CA LYS A 95 15.59 -0.90 22.88
C LYS A 95 14.95 -2.29 23.04
N PRO A 96 14.45 -2.90 21.95
CA PRO A 96 13.87 -4.23 22.02
C PRO A 96 14.93 -5.25 22.46
N ASP A 97 14.51 -6.20 23.30
CA ASP A 97 15.37 -7.25 23.82
C ASP A 97 15.72 -8.26 22.71
N ASP A 98 17.00 -8.39 22.38
CA ASP A 98 17.52 -9.23 21.28
C ASP A 98 17.54 -10.73 21.66
N ARG A 99 16.92 -11.11 22.80
CA ARG A 99 17.01 -12.45 23.42
C ARG A 99 16.00 -13.48 22.91
N GLY A 100 15.29 -13.20 21.82
CA GLY A 100 14.42 -14.19 21.18
C GLY A 100 15.24 -15.40 20.68
N ARG A 101 15.03 -16.59 21.27
CA ARG A 101 15.61 -17.85 20.76
C ARG A 101 14.94 -18.23 19.45
N LEU A 102 15.46 -17.72 18.34
CA LEU A 102 15.08 -18.16 17.00
C LEU A 102 15.90 -19.38 16.58
N LEU A 103 15.23 -20.28 15.86
CA LEU A 103 15.88 -21.43 15.24
C LEU A 103 16.85 -20.94 14.15
N ASP A 104 18.05 -21.52 14.08
CA ASP A 104 19.03 -21.18 13.05
C ASP A 104 18.51 -21.45 11.63
N SER A 105 17.64 -22.44 11.47
CA SER A 105 16.96 -22.74 10.21
C SER A 105 16.11 -21.55 9.72
N THR A 106 15.37 -20.89 10.61
CA THR A 106 14.57 -19.71 10.27
C THR A 106 15.46 -18.56 9.82
N ARG A 107 16.60 -18.38 10.49
CA ARG A 107 17.56 -17.32 10.12
C ARG A 107 18.16 -17.55 8.73
N VAL A 108 18.58 -18.78 8.43
CA VAL A 108 19.10 -19.13 7.10
C VAL A 108 18.03 -18.90 6.03
N LEU A 109 16.79 -19.32 6.30
CA LEU A 109 15.67 -19.13 5.40
C LEU A 109 15.46 -17.64 5.09
N VAL A 110 15.44 -16.79 6.12
CA VAL A 110 15.29 -15.33 5.95
C VAL A 110 16.39 -14.74 5.07
N TYR A 111 17.66 -15.13 5.26
CA TYR A 111 18.76 -14.60 4.43
C TYR A 111 18.71 -15.05 2.98
N VAL A 112 18.15 -16.23 2.69
CA VAL A 112 17.94 -16.71 1.32
C VAL A 112 16.74 -16.02 0.68
N PHE A 113 15.63 -15.91 1.41
CA PHE A 113 14.38 -15.35 0.89
C PHE A 113 14.40 -13.84 0.77
N LEU A 114 15.15 -13.10 1.61
CA LEU A 114 15.24 -11.65 1.52
C LEU A 114 15.62 -11.14 0.12
N PRO A 115 16.78 -11.51 -0.46
CA PRO A 115 17.15 -11.01 -1.79
C PRO A 115 16.22 -11.55 -2.89
N LEU A 116 15.71 -12.77 -2.74
CA LEU A 116 14.78 -13.37 -3.71
C LEU A 116 13.44 -12.61 -3.73
N THR A 117 12.87 -12.33 -2.57
CA THR A 117 11.63 -11.57 -2.43
C THR A 117 11.80 -10.15 -2.92
N LEU A 118 12.94 -9.50 -2.65
CA LEU A 118 13.20 -8.16 -3.20
C LEU A 118 13.30 -8.18 -4.73
N LEU A 119 14.00 -9.16 -5.31
CA LEU A 119 14.11 -9.31 -6.77
C LEU A 119 12.72 -9.53 -7.41
N ILE A 120 11.91 -10.41 -6.82
CA ILE A 120 10.52 -10.65 -7.27
C ILE A 120 9.69 -9.36 -7.16
N GLY A 121 9.86 -8.60 -6.08
CA GLY A 121 9.15 -7.33 -5.91
C GLY A 121 9.50 -6.33 -7.01
N VAL A 122 10.79 -6.16 -7.34
CA VAL A 122 11.24 -5.30 -8.45
C VAL A 122 10.67 -5.80 -9.77
N ASP A 123 10.75 -7.10 -10.04
CA ASP A 123 10.24 -7.73 -11.25
C ASP A 123 8.74 -7.47 -11.44
N VAL A 124 7.93 -7.63 -10.39
CA VAL A 124 6.48 -7.40 -10.40
C VAL A 124 6.12 -5.94 -10.65
N VAL A 125 6.91 -4.97 -10.12
CA VAL A 125 6.69 -3.54 -10.37
C VAL A 125 7.02 -3.19 -11.83
N THR A 126 8.17 -3.62 -12.33
CA THR A 126 8.69 -3.23 -13.65
C THR A 126 7.97 -3.92 -14.80
N HIS A 127 7.53 -5.16 -14.62
CA HIS A 127 6.78 -5.93 -15.62
C HIS A 127 5.27 -5.79 -15.48
N GLY A 128 4.76 -4.84 -14.69
CA GLY A 128 3.33 -4.67 -14.44
C GLY A 128 2.46 -4.57 -15.71
N ALA A 129 2.99 -4.01 -16.79
CA ALA A 129 2.31 -3.90 -18.08
C ALA A 129 2.25 -5.23 -18.88
N VAL A 130 3.13 -6.18 -18.55
CA VAL A 130 3.34 -7.43 -19.31
C VAL A 130 2.80 -8.64 -18.55
N THR A 131 3.14 -8.76 -17.27
CA THR A 131 2.81 -9.92 -16.42
C THR A 131 1.76 -9.56 -15.38
N PRO A 132 1.00 -10.54 -14.84
CA PRO A 132 0.13 -10.30 -13.68
C PRO A 132 0.90 -9.69 -12.50
N GLY A 133 0.35 -8.65 -11.90
CA GLY A 133 1.03 -7.87 -10.87
C GLY A 133 0.83 -6.38 -11.07
N GLY A 134 1.90 -5.61 -10.88
CA GLY A 134 1.92 -4.15 -10.96
C GLY A 134 2.54 -3.49 -9.73
N GLY A 135 2.51 -2.16 -9.74
CA GLY A 135 3.10 -1.33 -8.69
C GLY A 135 2.66 -1.69 -7.28
N PHE A 136 1.35 -1.89 -7.07
CA PHE A 136 0.82 -2.17 -5.74
C PHE A 136 1.34 -3.49 -5.18
N GLN A 137 1.11 -4.60 -5.89
CA GLN A 137 1.53 -5.93 -5.46
C GLN A 137 3.04 -6.01 -5.30
N GLY A 138 3.80 -5.46 -6.26
CA GLY A 138 5.25 -5.42 -6.20
C GLY A 138 5.77 -4.60 -5.03
N GLY A 139 5.15 -3.46 -4.73
CA GLY A 139 5.46 -2.63 -3.56
C GLY A 139 5.24 -3.38 -2.23
N VAL A 140 4.13 -4.11 -2.10
CA VAL A 140 3.88 -4.97 -0.91
C VAL A 140 4.94 -6.07 -0.79
N VAL A 141 5.30 -6.72 -1.90
CA VAL A 141 6.35 -7.76 -1.90
C VAL A 141 7.71 -7.17 -1.49
N LEU A 142 8.08 -6.00 -1.99
CA LEU A 142 9.32 -5.31 -1.61
C LEU A 142 9.34 -4.99 -0.11
N ALA A 143 8.26 -4.40 0.42
CA ALA A 143 8.14 -4.08 1.83
C ALA A 143 8.22 -5.34 2.70
N THR A 144 7.58 -6.43 2.26
CA THR A 144 7.63 -7.75 2.92
C THR A 144 9.05 -8.31 2.92
N GLY A 145 9.75 -8.26 1.78
CA GLY A 145 11.13 -8.73 1.65
C GLY A 145 12.06 -8.07 2.64
N LEU A 146 11.94 -6.75 2.83
CA LEU A 146 12.69 -6.01 3.85
C LEU A 146 12.31 -6.46 5.27
N HIS A 147 11.02 -6.63 5.56
CA HIS A 147 10.52 -7.04 6.88
C HIS A 147 10.74 -8.52 7.22
N LEU A 148 11.23 -9.35 6.28
CA LEU A 148 11.73 -10.69 6.64
C LEU A 148 12.86 -10.62 7.69
N LEU A 149 13.61 -9.51 7.75
CA LEU A 149 14.61 -9.27 8.80
C LEU A 149 14.00 -9.25 10.20
N TYR A 150 12.77 -8.72 10.34
CA TYR A 150 12.04 -8.78 11.61
C TYR A 150 11.68 -10.22 11.98
N VAL A 151 11.16 -11.00 11.02
CA VAL A 151 10.84 -12.43 11.20
C VAL A 151 12.08 -13.24 11.58
N GLY A 152 13.25 -12.88 11.04
CA GLY A 152 14.55 -13.46 11.39
C GLY A 152 15.12 -12.99 12.73
N GLY A 153 14.37 -12.19 13.50
CA GLY A 153 14.78 -11.58 14.77
C GLY A 153 16.01 -10.70 14.64
N ARG A 154 16.16 -10.04 13.50
CA ARG A 154 17.23 -9.09 13.24
C ARG A 154 16.64 -7.68 13.19
N PHE A 155 15.89 -7.30 14.22
CA PHE A 155 15.29 -5.97 14.29
C PHE A 155 16.31 -4.83 14.19
N PRO A 156 17.49 -4.88 14.85
CA PRO A 156 18.52 -3.85 14.65
C PRO A 156 19.03 -3.76 13.20
N LEU A 157 19.04 -4.89 12.48
CA LEU A 157 19.42 -4.90 11.07
C LEU A 157 18.31 -4.30 10.20
N LEU A 158 17.05 -4.59 10.51
CA LEU A 158 15.89 -3.97 9.86
C LEU A 158 15.92 -2.45 10.04
N GLU A 159 16.13 -1.95 11.26
CA GLU A 159 16.26 -0.50 11.52
C GLU A 159 17.35 0.13 10.66
N ARG A 160 18.51 -0.53 10.52
CA ARG A 160 19.60 -0.05 9.67
C ARG A 160 19.22 0.04 8.20
N PHE A 161 18.49 -0.94 7.66
CA PHE A 161 18.05 -0.95 6.26
C PHE A 161 16.74 -0.20 6.03
N ARG A 162 16.12 0.35 7.09
CA ARG A 162 14.87 1.09 7.05
C ARG A 162 15.05 2.48 7.69
N PRO A 163 15.86 3.38 7.10
CA PRO A 163 15.94 4.76 7.56
C PRO A 163 14.59 5.45 7.34
N LEU A 164 13.80 5.60 8.40
CA LEU A 164 12.40 6.03 8.31
C LEU A 164 12.23 7.42 7.69
N ASP A 165 13.24 8.29 7.79
CA ASP A 165 13.20 9.63 7.20
C ASP A 165 13.19 9.62 5.66
N LEU A 166 13.59 8.53 5.02
CA LEU A 166 13.63 8.42 3.56
C LEU A 166 12.29 8.00 2.95
N PHE A 167 11.43 7.30 3.69
CA PHE A 167 10.21 6.73 3.11
C PHE A 167 9.08 7.76 2.89
N PRO A 168 8.81 8.73 3.79
CA PRO A 168 7.80 9.76 3.54
C PRO A 168 8.03 10.59 2.25
N PRO A 169 9.27 11.06 1.94
CA PRO A 169 9.49 11.77 0.68
C PRO A 169 9.39 10.83 -0.53
N VAL A 170 9.78 9.55 -0.42
CA VAL A 170 9.62 8.58 -1.51
C VAL A 170 8.15 8.26 -1.76
N GLU A 171 7.36 8.10 -0.69
CA GLU A 171 5.91 7.92 -0.74
C GLU A 171 5.24 9.10 -1.46
N SER A 172 5.54 10.32 -1.01
CA SER A 172 5.04 11.55 -1.62
C SER A 172 5.50 11.71 -3.07
N ALA A 173 6.73 11.32 -3.39
CA ALA A 173 7.26 11.37 -4.75
C ALA A 173 6.54 10.41 -5.69
N GLY A 174 6.15 9.22 -5.23
CA GLY A 174 5.32 8.28 -6.00
C GLY A 174 3.99 8.92 -6.42
N LEU A 175 3.25 9.43 -5.43
CA LEU A 175 1.95 10.07 -5.66
C LEU A 175 2.05 11.32 -6.55
N LEU A 176 3.06 12.16 -6.30
CA LEU A 176 3.30 13.36 -7.11
C LEU A 176 3.72 13.01 -8.54
N LEU A 177 4.51 11.96 -8.74
CA LEU A 177 4.87 11.47 -10.07
C LEU A 177 3.64 10.99 -10.83
N TYR A 178 2.75 10.24 -10.16
CA TYR A 178 1.48 9.81 -10.74
C TYR A 178 0.62 11.01 -11.17
N ALA A 179 0.45 11.99 -10.27
CA ALA A 179 -0.29 13.21 -10.56
C ALA A 179 0.35 14.01 -11.70
N ALA A 180 1.68 14.11 -11.75
CA ALA A 180 2.42 14.82 -12.79
C ALA A 180 2.24 14.17 -14.16
N ILE A 181 2.29 12.83 -14.26
CA ILE A 181 1.99 12.11 -15.50
C ILE A 181 0.54 12.38 -15.93
N GLY A 182 -0.40 12.37 -14.99
CA GLY A 182 -1.79 12.69 -15.26
C GLY A 182 -2.02 14.11 -15.78
N LEU A 183 -1.37 15.09 -15.17
CA LEU A 183 -1.41 16.50 -15.60
C LEU A 183 -0.72 16.70 -16.95
N ALA A 184 0.37 15.98 -17.24
CA ALA A 184 1.00 15.97 -18.56
C ALA A 184 0.06 15.40 -19.63
N GLY A 185 -0.67 14.33 -19.31
CA GLY A 185 -1.75 13.81 -20.15
C GLY A 185 -2.82 14.86 -20.43
N LEU A 186 -3.23 15.62 -19.41
CA LEU A 186 -4.21 16.70 -19.58
C LEU A 186 -3.70 17.82 -20.50
N ALA A 187 -2.45 18.23 -20.31
CA ALA A 187 -1.84 19.34 -21.05
C ALA A 187 -1.54 18.99 -22.52
N LEU A 188 -1.12 17.75 -22.80
CA LEU A 188 -0.63 17.34 -24.12
C LEU A 188 -1.61 16.42 -24.87
N GLY A 189 -2.40 15.62 -24.16
CA GLY A 189 -3.34 14.64 -24.72
C GLY A 189 -4.82 15.02 -24.53
N GLY A 190 -5.13 16.15 -23.89
CA GLY A 190 -6.48 16.68 -23.75
C GLY A 190 -7.36 16.01 -22.68
N SER A 191 -6.85 15.03 -21.95
CA SER A 191 -7.54 14.40 -20.81
C SER A 191 -6.54 13.94 -19.75
N PHE A 192 -6.94 13.97 -18.47
CA PHE A 192 -6.07 13.53 -17.38
C PHE A 192 -5.66 12.07 -17.57
N LEU A 193 -4.37 11.78 -17.45
CA LEU A 193 -3.76 10.46 -17.72
C LEU A 193 -3.88 9.96 -19.16
N ALA A 194 -4.15 10.84 -20.13
CA ALA A 194 -4.03 10.48 -21.54
C ALA A 194 -2.65 9.86 -21.81
N ASN A 195 -2.62 8.75 -22.54
CA ASN A 195 -1.38 8.10 -22.89
C ASN A 195 -0.64 8.92 -23.97
N ILE A 196 0.32 9.73 -23.51
CA ILE A 196 1.09 10.66 -24.35
C ILE A 196 2.44 10.09 -24.80
N ILE A 197 2.81 8.89 -24.32
CA ILE A 197 4.09 8.25 -24.65
C ILE A 197 3.84 7.24 -25.78
N PRO A 198 4.70 7.20 -26.82
CA PRO A 198 4.57 6.22 -27.89
C PRO A 198 4.54 4.77 -27.37
N GLN A 199 3.69 3.96 -27.99
CA GLN A 199 3.59 2.53 -27.71
C GLN A 199 4.73 1.78 -28.41
N GLY A 200 5.16 0.69 -27.80
CA GLY A 200 6.15 -0.24 -28.35
C GLY A 200 5.50 -1.53 -28.86
N THR A 201 6.33 -2.56 -29.03
CA THR A 201 5.86 -3.90 -29.38
C THR A 201 5.15 -4.53 -28.19
N MET A 202 3.98 -5.13 -28.42
CA MET A 202 3.26 -5.87 -27.38
C MET A 202 4.18 -6.85 -26.64
N ALA A 203 4.06 -6.87 -25.31
CA ALA A 203 4.84 -7.68 -24.38
C ALA A 203 6.33 -7.27 -24.16
N ASP A 204 6.81 -6.19 -24.81
CA ASP A 204 8.05 -5.54 -24.38
C ASP A 204 7.82 -4.78 -23.06
N LEU A 205 8.90 -4.56 -22.29
CA LEU A 205 8.87 -3.81 -21.03
C LEU A 205 8.29 -2.40 -21.17
N VAL A 206 8.64 -1.70 -22.25
CA VAL A 206 8.19 -0.33 -22.54
C VAL A 206 7.25 -0.35 -23.75
N SER A 207 6.22 -1.20 -23.66
CA SER A 207 5.23 -1.39 -24.74
C SER A 207 4.02 -0.48 -24.60
N SER A 208 3.62 -0.16 -23.36
CA SER A 208 2.29 0.39 -23.05
C SER A 208 2.27 1.90 -22.76
N GLY A 209 3.23 2.65 -23.30
CA GLY A 209 3.31 4.10 -23.11
C GLY A 209 3.51 4.50 -21.65
N THR A 210 2.55 5.20 -21.05
CA THR A 210 2.62 5.69 -19.65
C THR A 210 2.43 4.61 -18.58
N VAL A 211 1.84 3.46 -18.90
CA VAL A 211 1.47 2.41 -17.91
C VAL A 211 2.65 1.91 -17.07
N PRO A 212 3.84 1.58 -17.62
CA PRO A 212 4.98 1.14 -16.80
C PRO A 212 5.46 2.22 -15.82
N LEU A 213 5.40 3.50 -16.21
CA LEU A 213 5.78 4.60 -15.33
C LEU A 213 4.79 4.77 -14.17
N LEU A 214 3.50 4.66 -14.45
CA LEU A 214 2.45 4.68 -13.42
C LEU A 214 2.60 3.49 -12.46
N SER A 215 2.93 2.31 -12.98
CA SER A 215 3.24 1.13 -12.15
C SER A 215 4.43 1.38 -11.22
N VAL A 216 5.52 2.00 -11.71
CA VAL A 216 6.68 2.35 -10.88
C VAL A 216 6.32 3.41 -9.83
N ALA A 217 5.56 4.45 -10.21
CA ALA A 217 5.11 5.50 -9.29
C ALA A 217 4.30 4.92 -8.12
N VAL A 218 3.30 4.08 -8.42
CA VAL A 218 2.53 3.36 -7.40
C VAL A 218 3.43 2.42 -6.58
N GLY A 219 4.37 1.73 -7.22
CA GLY A 219 5.32 0.86 -6.54
C GLY A 219 6.15 1.58 -5.49
N MET A 220 6.64 2.79 -5.81
CA MET A 220 7.37 3.67 -4.88
C MET A 220 6.51 4.13 -3.70
N ALA A 221 5.26 4.51 -3.97
CA ALA A 221 4.33 4.90 -2.91
C ALA A 221 4.04 3.71 -1.99
N VAL A 222 3.58 2.59 -2.56
CA VAL A 222 3.12 1.42 -1.79
C VAL A 222 4.24 0.78 -0.98
N VAL A 223 5.45 0.62 -1.54
CA VAL A 223 6.58 0.08 -0.76
C VAL A 223 6.85 0.96 0.47
N SER A 224 6.82 2.28 0.31
CA SER A 224 7.09 3.24 1.37
C SER A 224 5.97 3.24 2.40
N SER A 225 4.71 3.29 1.96
CA SER A 225 3.51 3.24 2.80
C SER A 225 3.49 2.00 3.68
N VAL A 226 3.74 0.81 3.11
CA VAL A 226 3.72 -0.45 3.86
C VAL A 226 4.90 -0.53 4.82
N ILE A 227 6.07 -0.03 4.43
CA ILE A 227 7.23 0.04 5.32
C ILE A 227 6.94 0.95 6.52
N LEU A 228 6.36 2.13 6.29
CA LEU A 228 5.99 3.08 7.35
C LEU A 228 4.90 2.51 8.25
N LEU A 229 3.87 1.89 7.67
CA LEU A 229 2.82 1.21 8.42
C LEU A 229 3.40 0.19 9.40
N LEU A 230 4.18 -0.76 8.87
CA LEU A 230 4.80 -1.81 9.69
C LEU A 230 5.78 -1.22 10.70
N ALA A 231 6.53 -0.18 10.34
CA ALA A 231 7.41 0.51 11.28
C ALA A 231 6.66 1.10 12.47
N HIS A 232 5.58 1.86 12.22
CA HIS A 232 4.81 2.46 13.31
C HIS A 232 4.17 1.41 14.21
N PHE A 233 3.62 0.33 13.65
CA PHE A 233 3.06 -0.76 14.45
C PHE A 233 4.14 -1.53 15.23
N LEU A 234 5.30 -1.81 14.64
CA LEU A 234 6.39 -2.50 15.33
C LEU A 234 7.02 -1.63 16.43
N ASP A 235 7.18 -0.33 16.20
CA ASP A 235 7.68 0.60 17.21
C ASP A 235 6.73 0.64 18.42
N GLN A 236 5.42 0.70 18.18
CA GLN A 236 4.41 0.63 19.24
C GLN A 236 4.43 -0.72 19.98
N ALA A 237 4.59 -1.83 19.26
CA ALA A 237 4.55 -3.16 19.87
C ALA A 237 5.84 -3.55 20.63
N LEU A 238 7.00 -3.04 20.20
CA LEU A 238 8.31 -3.55 20.65
C LEU A 238 9.18 -2.50 21.35
N VAL A 239 8.98 -1.22 21.04
CA VAL A 239 9.89 -0.14 21.44
C VAL A 239 9.22 0.77 22.47
N ILE A 240 7.92 1.04 22.34
CA ILE A 240 7.23 2.02 23.19
C ILE A 240 6.73 1.36 24.48
N ARG A 241 7.03 1.99 25.62
CA ARG A 241 6.64 1.57 26.97
C ARG A 241 6.09 2.76 27.74
N GLU A 242 5.10 2.53 28.62
CA GLU A 242 4.69 3.52 29.62
C GLU A 242 5.87 3.85 30.53
N LYS A 243 6.05 5.14 30.82
CA LYS A 243 7.08 5.62 31.73
C LYS A 243 6.72 5.23 33.16
N ASP A 244 7.65 4.60 33.87
CA ASP A 244 7.46 4.31 35.29
C ASP A 244 7.20 5.63 36.06
N PRO A 245 6.20 5.67 36.95
CA PRO A 245 5.94 6.85 37.75
C PRO A 245 7.19 7.18 38.57
N ALA A 246 7.60 8.45 38.54
CA ALA A 246 8.73 8.91 39.33
C ALA A 246 8.53 8.50 40.80
N PRO A 247 9.57 7.96 41.48
CA PRO A 247 9.44 7.57 42.88
C PRO A 247 8.96 8.79 43.68
N SER A 248 7.81 8.63 44.35
CA SER A 248 7.25 9.68 45.19
C SER A 248 8.23 10.02 46.31
N ASP A 249 8.58 11.30 46.46
CA ASP A 249 9.43 11.87 47.53
C ASP A 249 8.90 11.62 48.96
N ASP A 250 7.81 10.86 49.13
CA ASP A 250 7.14 10.61 50.40
C ASP A 250 7.82 9.52 51.26
N ALA A 251 8.92 8.93 50.79
CA ALA A 251 9.67 7.90 51.50
C ALA A 251 10.83 8.44 52.37
N THR A 252 11.18 9.72 52.25
CA THR A 252 12.31 10.34 52.97
C THR A 252 11.94 10.97 54.31
N ASP A 253 10.66 11.12 54.66
CA ASP A 253 10.25 11.84 55.89
C ASP A 253 9.83 10.93 57.06
N ARG A 254 9.86 9.59 56.90
CA ARG A 254 9.51 8.63 57.98
C ARG A 254 10.71 8.05 58.75
N GLY A 255 11.93 8.52 58.48
CA GLY A 255 13.15 7.98 59.08
C GLY A 255 13.85 8.87 60.13
N ALA A 256 13.38 10.09 60.36
CA ALA A 256 14.09 11.08 61.20
C ALA A 256 13.48 11.33 62.60
N ALA A 257 12.50 10.54 63.02
CA ALA A 257 11.90 10.63 64.36
C ALA A 257 11.88 9.27 65.05
N ALA A 258 13.04 8.82 65.52
CA ALA A 258 13.18 7.77 66.54
C ALA A 258 14.47 7.99 67.34
#